data_AF-A0A8X6QUP4-F1
#
_entry.id   AF-A0A8X6QUP4-F1
#
_cell.length_a   1.000
_cell.length_b   1.000
_cell.length_c   1.000
_cell.angle_alpha   90.00
_cell.angle_beta   90.00
_cell.angle_gamma   90.00
#
_symmetry.space_group_name_H-M   'P 1'
#
loop_
_entity.id
_entity.type
_entity.pdbx_description
1 polymer ?
#
loop_
_entity_poly.entity_id
_entity_poly.type
_entity_poly.pdbx_seq_one_letter_code
_entity_poly.pdbx_strand_id
1 'polypeptide(L)'
;DNLPHTEDFYTDWDIIFEAIKNTTELLTTTFPNIPIIPTIGNHDTFPPNILPNDNSSSSIYKAYLEKGGWKDLVKENEWSNFVRGGYFSHLVKPGLRIISINTILWYSPNNLTSDIPDPGNQFQWLEEVLKNSSRSSEKVYIVGHVPPGYYNRVIKGQKSSPTFHPQHAKMFTKLLLKYASIIAGQLYGHFHLDMFQVFQYDTGTFKGSSILASSITPWHENKDNNISIPVNPSVRLMHYSNNDSMLLDYDQYYLNLTKANSIKETLQ
;
A
#
# COMPACT_ATOMS: atom_id res chain seq x y z
N ASP A 1 7.86 0.61 1.06
CA ASP A 1 8.57 0.79 2.33
C ASP A 1 9.88 0.05 2.28
N ASN A 2 10.85 0.69 1.62
CA ASN A 2 12.12 0.06 1.26
C ASN A 2 13.28 0.57 2.12
N LEU A 3 13.07 1.59 2.94
CA LEU A 3 14.10 2.20 3.76
C LEU A 3 14.03 1.76 5.23
N PRO A 4 15.18 1.73 5.93
CA PRO A 4 15.22 1.39 7.34
C PRO A 4 14.57 2.46 8.21
N HIS A 5 14.11 2.05 9.39
CA HIS A 5 13.68 2.96 10.43
C HIS A 5 14.92 3.49 11.16
N THR A 6 15.39 4.68 10.79
CA THR A 6 16.59 5.31 11.36
C THR A 6 16.30 6.73 11.86
N GLU A 7 16.94 7.11 12.95
CA GLU A 7 16.94 8.48 13.49
C GLU A 7 18.07 9.32 12.85
N ASP A 8 19.03 8.69 12.16
CA ASP A 8 20.16 9.37 11.52
C ASP A 8 19.79 9.97 10.16
N PHE A 9 19.88 11.30 10.06
CA PHE A 9 19.40 12.14 8.96
C PHE A 9 20.20 12.10 7.64
N TYR A 10 21.00 11.05 7.40
CA TYR A 10 21.75 10.93 6.14
C TYR A 10 20.90 10.41 4.97
N THR A 11 19.58 10.34 5.11
CA THR A 11 18.70 9.91 4.02
C THR A 11 18.27 11.14 3.23
N ASP A 12 18.35 11.07 1.90
CA ASP A 12 17.76 12.03 0.96
C ASP A 12 17.03 11.31 -0.18
N TRP A 13 16.47 12.05 -1.12
CA TRP A 13 15.76 11.46 -2.24
C TRP A 13 16.61 10.53 -3.12
N ASP A 14 17.92 10.75 -3.24
CA ASP A 14 18.77 9.90 -4.08
C ASP A 14 18.95 8.52 -3.43
N ILE A 15 19.16 8.47 -2.11
CA ILE A 15 19.20 7.20 -1.35
C ILE A 15 17.85 6.48 -1.41
N ILE A 16 16.74 7.23 -1.30
CA ILE A 16 15.40 6.64 -1.40
C ILE A 16 15.20 5.96 -2.76
N PHE A 17 15.52 6.67 -3.84
CA PHE A 17 15.34 6.11 -5.18
C PHE A 17 16.31 4.97 -5.46
N GLU A 18 17.52 4.99 -4.91
CA GLU A 18 18.46 3.86 -5.00
C GLU A 18 17.91 2.61 -4.31
N ALA A 19 17.37 2.74 -3.09
CA ALA A 19 16.77 1.62 -2.36
C ALA A 19 15.55 1.04 -3.10
N ILE A 20 14.68 1.92 -3.62
CA ILE A 20 13.53 1.52 -4.43
C ILE A 20 14.00 0.82 -5.70
N LYS A 21 14.99 1.36 -6.40
CA LYS A 21 15.52 0.80 -7.64
C LYS A 21 16.13 -0.58 -7.41
N ASN A 22 16.92 -0.78 -6.36
CA ASN A 22 17.49 -2.08 -6.02
C ASN A 22 16.38 -3.13 -5.79
N THR A 23 15.34 -2.77 -5.04
CA THR A 23 14.18 -3.66 -4.82
C THR A 23 13.44 -3.96 -6.11
N THR A 24 13.21 -2.95 -6.95
CA THR A 24 12.60 -3.09 -8.27
C THR A 24 13.40 -4.05 -9.14
N GLU A 25 14.71 -3.86 -9.27
CA GLU A 25 15.61 -4.68 -10.10
C GLU A 25 15.68 -6.12 -9.61
N LEU A 26 15.71 -6.35 -8.29
CA LEU A 26 15.67 -7.68 -7.71
C LEU A 26 14.36 -8.41 -8.10
N LEU A 27 13.22 -7.74 -7.96
CA LEU A 27 11.91 -8.34 -8.26
C LEU A 27 11.74 -8.60 -9.76
N THR A 28 12.10 -7.65 -10.63
CA THR A 28 11.97 -7.81 -12.08
C THR A 28 12.95 -8.85 -12.63
N THR A 29 14.16 -8.96 -12.07
CA THR A 29 15.12 -10.00 -12.47
C THR A 29 14.66 -11.38 -12.02
N THR A 30 14.09 -11.49 -10.81
CA THR A 30 13.60 -12.77 -10.25
C THR A 30 12.32 -13.23 -10.97
N PHE A 31 11.45 -12.30 -11.37
CA PHE A 31 10.14 -12.58 -11.97
C PHE A 31 9.93 -11.84 -13.30
N PRO A 32 10.73 -12.11 -14.34
CA PRO A 32 10.81 -11.29 -15.56
C PRO A 32 9.53 -11.21 -16.39
N ASN A 33 8.61 -12.17 -16.23
CA ASN A 33 7.37 -12.26 -17.01
C ASN A 33 6.11 -12.10 -16.15
N ILE A 34 6.26 -11.68 -14.89
CA ILE A 34 5.14 -11.51 -13.97
C ILE A 34 4.91 -10.00 -13.77
N PRO A 35 3.69 -9.49 -14.04
CA PRO A 35 3.37 -8.10 -13.74
C PRO A 35 3.52 -7.81 -12.26
N ILE A 36 4.31 -6.79 -11.91
CA ILE A 36 4.48 -6.29 -10.54
C ILE A 36 3.76 -4.95 -10.45
N ILE A 37 2.83 -4.84 -9.48
CA ILE A 37 2.05 -3.62 -9.26
C ILE A 37 2.54 -2.94 -7.96
N PRO A 38 3.39 -1.91 -8.04
CA PRO A 38 3.91 -1.23 -6.86
C PRO A 38 2.90 -0.24 -6.25
N THR A 39 3.11 0.09 -4.97
CA THR A 39 2.47 1.21 -4.26
C THR A 39 3.52 1.91 -3.41
N ILE A 40 3.40 3.22 -3.22
CA ILE A 40 4.38 4.04 -2.48
C ILE A 40 4.14 3.89 -0.97
N GLY A 41 5.18 3.54 -0.22
CA GLY A 41 5.16 3.50 1.24
C GLY A 41 5.52 4.82 1.92
N ASN A 42 5.27 4.94 3.23
CA ASN A 42 5.53 6.19 3.96
C ASN A 42 7.04 6.40 4.21
N HIS A 43 7.87 5.36 4.24
CA HIS A 43 9.34 5.50 4.24
C HIS A 43 9.93 5.60 2.84
N ASP A 44 9.14 5.41 1.78
CA ASP A 44 9.60 5.68 0.41
C ASP A 44 9.61 7.20 0.10
N THR A 45 9.59 8.06 1.13
CA THR A 45 9.43 9.51 1.03
C THR A 45 10.50 10.24 1.82
N PHE A 46 10.90 11.43 1.35
CA PHE A 46 11.79 12.31 2.10
C PHE A 46 11.18 13.70 2.31
N PRO A 47 10.99 14.14 3.57
CA PRO A 47 11.15 13.36 4.81
C PRO A 47 10.12 12.20 4.91
N PRO A 48 10.29 11.23 5.84
CA PRO A 48 9.34 10.13 6.00
C PRO A 48 7.92 10.63 6.24
N ASN A 49 6.94 9.89 5.71
CA ASN A 49 5.50 10.12 5.78
C ASN A 49 4.98 11.30 4.95
N ILE A 50 5.86 12.10 4.34
CA ILE A 50 5.48 13.34 3.67
C ILE A 50 5.58 13.17 2.17
N LEU A 51 4.43 13.30 1.48
CA LEU A 51 4.39 13.53 0.04
C LEU A 51 3.56 14.77 -0.29
N PRO A 52 4.01 15.60 -1.22
CA PRO A 52 3.25 16.77 -1.64
C PRO A 52 2.00 16.35 -2.41
N ASN A 53 0.90 17.06 -2.15
CA ASN A 53 -0.19 17.15 -3.11
C ASN A 53 0.28 18.01 -4.28
N ASP A 54 0.67 17.40 -5.39
CA ASP A 54 1.07 18.15 -6.57
C ASP A 54 0.03 18.01 -7.69
N ASN A 55 -0.87 18.99 -7.76
CA ASN A 55 -1.84 19.08 -8.86
C ASN A 55 -1.19 19.45 -10.21
N SER A 56 0.14 19.68 -10.24
CA SER A 56 0.90 20.24 -11.36
C SER A 56 2.26 19.56 -11.53
N SER A 57 2.26 18.33 -12.05
CA SER A 57 3.44 17.71 -12.68
C SER A 57 4.73 17.74 -11.82
N SER A 58 4.66 17.20 -10.61
CA SER A 58 5.82 17.14 -9.72
C SER A 58 7.00 16.44 -10.38
N SER A 59 8.20 16.97 -10.14
CA SER A 59 9.45 16.25 -10.40
C SER A 59 9.53 14.96 -9.60
N ILE A 60 8.84 14.85 -8.46
CA ILE A 60 9.04 13.75 -7.52
C ILE A 60 8.32 12.46 -7.92
N TYR A 61 7.04 12.52 -8.29
CA TYR A 61 6.33 11.32 -8.77
C TYR A 61 6.97 10.78 -10.04
N LYS A 62 7.39 11.67 -10.95
CA LYS A 62 8.16 11.30 -12.14
C LYS A 62 9.48 10.61 -11.78
N ALA A 63 10.14 10.99 -10.68
CA ALA A 63 11.37 10.37 -10.24
C ALA A 63 11.19 8.91 -9.74
N TYR A 64 10.02 8.48 -9.24
CA TYR A 64 9.80 7.05 -8.98
C TYR A 64 9.85 6.22 -10.29
N LEU A 65 9.29 6.76 -11.38
CA LEU A 65 9.38 6.13 -12.70
C LEU A 65 10.84 6.11 -13.18
N GLU A 66 11.51 7.27 -13.15
CA GLU A 66 12.83 7.46 -13.78
C GLU A 66 14.01 6.94 -12.95
N LYS A 67 14.01 7.23 -11.65
CA LYS A 67 15.10 6.87 -10.73
C LYS A 67 14.79 5.59 -9.95
N GLY A 68 13.54 5.40 -9.52
CA GLY A 68 13.09 4.20 -8.80
C GLY A 68 12.89 2.95 -9.67
N GLY A 69 13.06 3.07 -10.99
CA GLY A 69 12.94 1.95 -11.95
C GLY A 69 11.51 1.54 -12.27
N TRP A 70 10.50 2.35 -11.90
CA TRP A 70 9.10 1.95 -12.09
C TRP A 70 8.55 2.15 -13.51
N LYS A 71 9.35 2.68 -14.45
CA LYS A 71 8.96 2.77 -15.87
C LYS A 71 8.53 1.42 -16.46
N ASP A 72 9.16 0.34 -16.04
CA ASP A 72 8.84 -1.01 -16.52
C ASP A 72 7.69 -1.67 -15.74
N LEU A 73 7.32 -1.11 -14.58
CA LEU A 73 6.25 -1.62 -13.72
C LEU A 73 4.90 -0.93 -13.99
N VAL A 74 4.93 0.38 -14.24
CA VAL A 74 3.74 1.20 -14.55
C VAL A 74 3.67 1.42 -16.04
N LYS A 75 2.58 1.05 -16.71
CA LYS A 75 2.47 1.18 -18.17
C LYS A 75 2.44 2.65 -18.59
N GLU A 76 2.94 2.97 -19.79
CA GLU A 76 3.00 4.35 -20.29
C GLU A 76 1.65 5.08 -20.27
N ASN A 77 0.56 4.37 -20.60
CA ASN A 77 -0.79 4.92 -20.57
C ASN A 77 -1.31 5.23 -19.16
N GLU A 78 -0.60 4.78 -18.12
CA GLU A 78 -0.90 4.99 -16.71
C GLU A 78 -0.04 6.12 -16.09
N TRP A 79 1.03 6.55 -16.79
CA TRP A 79 1.99 7.53 -16.27
C TRP A 79 1.38 8.90 -15.98
N SER A 80 0.38 9.33 -16.73
CA SER A 80 -0.23 10.65 -16.52
C SER A 80 -0.91 10.76 -15.15
N ASN A 81 -1.56 9.68 -14.68
CA ASN A 81 -2.11 9.60 -13.34
C ASN A 81 -1.00 9.43 -12.30
N PHE A 82 -0.01 8.58 -12.61
CA PHE A 82 1.08 8.33 -11.69
C PHE A 82 1.89 9.61 -11.39
N VAL A 83 2.24 10.41 -12.40
CA VAL A 83 2.97 11.67 -12.22
C VAL A 83 2.16 12.74 -11.49
N ARG A 84 0.82 12.63 -11.50
CA ARG A 84 -0.06 13.54 -10.77
C ARG A 84 -0.08 13.27 -9.26
N GLY A 85 0.00 12.01 -8.83
CA GLY A 85 -0.19 11.71 -7.40
C GLY A 85 0.33 10.37 -6.91
N GLY A 86 1.14 9.67 -7.69
CA GLY A 86 1.70 8.35 -7.33
C GLY A 86 0.68 7.22 -7.34
N TYR A 87 -0.47 7.41 -7.99
CA TYR A 87 -1.54 6.42 -8.10
C TYR A 87 -1.81 6.05 -9.56
N PHE A 88 -2.30 4.84 -9.80
CA PHE A 88 -2.64 4.36 -11.14
C PHE A 88 -3.57 3.15 -11.08
N SER A 89 -4.12 2.75 -12.23
CA SER A 89 -4.94 1.54 -12.34
C SER A 89 -4.49 0.70 -13.50
N HIS A 90 -4.44 -0.61 -13.30
CA HIS A 90 -3.96 -1.57 -14.27
C HIS A 90 -5.04 -2.62 -14.58
N LEU A 91 -5.40 -2.75 -15.85
CA LEU A 91 -6.26 -3.87 -16.29
C LEU A 91 -5.38 -5.12 -16.41
N VAL A 92 -5.53 -6.05 -15.47
CA VAL A 92 -4.73 -7.29 -15.40
C VAL A 92 -5.15 -8.26 -16.49
N LYS A 93 -6.47 -8.45 -16.62
CA LYS A 93 -7.13 -9.26 -17.64
C LYS A 93 -8.56 -8.73 -17.84
N PRO A 94 -9.27 -9.10 -18.91
CA PRO A 94 -10.68 -8.77 -19.05
C PRO A 94 -11.46 -9.13 -17.79
N GLY A 95 -12.19 -8.16 -17.22
CA GLY A 95 -12.98 -8.34 -16.01
C GLY A 95 -12.23 -8.15 -14.68
N LEU A 96 -10.91 -7.89 -14.67
CA LEU A 96 -10.13 -7.68 -13.45
C LEU A 96 -9.16 -6.50 -13.55
N ARG A 97 -9.36 -5.51 -12.69
CA ARG A 97 -8.49 -4.33 -12.55
C ARG A 97 -7.88 -4.26 -11.15
N ILE A 98 -6.61 -3.89 -11.08
CA ILE A 98 -5.96 -3.49 -9.83
C ILE A 98 -5.83 -1.97 -9.82
N ILE A 99 -6.17 -1.35 -8.69
CA ILE A 99 -6.09 0.10 -8.48
C ILE A 99 -5.07 0.34 -7.38
N SER A 100 -3.89 0.84 -7.74
CA SER A 100 -2.85 1.24 -6.78
C SER A 100 -3.08 2.69 -6.39
N ILE A 101 -3.49 2.89 -5.14
CA ILE A 101 -3.75 4.20 -4.55
C ILE A 101 -2.53 4.66 -3.73
N ASN A 102 -2.25 5.96 -3.76
CA ASN A 102 -1.26 6.59 -2.91
C ASN A 102 -1.91 7.06 -1.62
N THR A 103 -1.95 6.17 -0.63
CA THR A 103 -2.52 6.44 0.70
C THR A 103 -1.67 7.42 1.52
N ILE A 104 -0.43 7.71 1.12
CA ILE A 104 0.44 8.66 1.84
C ILE A 104 -0.10 10.09 1.72
N LEU A 105 -0.82 10.40 0.64
CA LEU A 105 -1.56 11.65 0.49
C LEU A 105 -2.72 11.81 1.47
N TRP A 106 -3.16 10.73 2.12
CA TRP A 106 -4.25 10.76 3.10
C TRP A 106 -3.76 10.53 4.53
N TYR A 107 -2.49 10.15 4.66
CA TYR A 107 -1.90 9.67 5.89
C TYR A 107 -1.83 10.78 6.93
N SER A 108 -2.29 10.50 8.16
CA SER A 108 -2.44 11.54 9.20
C SER A 108 -1.14 12.28 9.57
N PRO A 109 0.06 11.67 9.50
CA PRO A 109 1.32 12.41 9.69
C PRO A 109 1.69 13.31 8.52
N ASN A 110 1.08 13.16 7.34
CA ASN A 110 1.30 14.03 6.20
C ASN A 110 0.57 15.37 6.36
N ASN A 111 1.23 16.32 7.01
CA ASN A 111 0.68 17.65 7.28
C ASN A 111 0.51 18.52 6.02
N LEU A 112 1.12 18.18 4.88
CA LEU A 112 0.98 18.94 3.64
C LEU A 112 -0.41 18.80 3.00
N THR A 113 -1.19 17.81 3.44
CA THR A 113 -2.45 17.41 2.79
C THR A 113 -3.66 17.50 3.72
N SER A 114 -3.46 17.84 5.00
CA SER A 114 -4.52 17.83 6.03
C SER A 114 -5.70 18.72 5.69
N ASP A 115 -5.44 19.88 5.08
CA ASP A 115 -6.46 20.88 4.74
C ASP A 115 -6.91 20.81 3.26
N ILE A 116 -6.42 19.80 2.51
CA ILE A 116 -6.72 19.63 1.10
C ILE A 116 -7.81 18.56 0.97
N PRO A 117 -9.02 18.88 0.47
CA PRO A 117 -10.11 17.90 0.42
C PRO A 117 -9.82 16.69 -0.47
N ASP A 118 -9.19 16.91 -1.62
CA ASP A 118 -8.84 15.85 -2.58
C ASP A 118 -7.38 15.98 -3.06
N PRO A 119 -6.40 15.55 -2.25
CA PRO A 119 -5.00 15.63 -2.61
C PRO A 119 -4.70 14.71 -3.80
N GLY A 120 -4.13 15.29 -4.86
CA GLY A 120 -3.79 14.68 -6.13
C GLY A 120 -5.00 14.52 -7.05
N ASN A 121 -6.17 15.07 -6.71
CA ASN A 121 -7.46 14.72 -7.32
C ASN A 121 -7.73 13.20 -7.31
N GLN A 122 -7.19 12.50 -6.30
CA GLN A 122 -7.21 11.05 -6.23
C GLN A 122 -8.60 10.49 -5.94
N PHE A 123 -9.43 11.16 -5.12
CA PHE A 123 -10.81 10.73 -4.88
C PHE A 123 -11.68 10.87 -6.11
N GLN A 124 -11.57 12.01 -6.82
CA GLN A 124 -12.27 12.19 -8.09
C GLN A 124 -11.85 11.10 -9.09
N TRP A 125 -10.54 10.92 -9.28
CA TRP A 125 -10.02 9.90 -10.19
C TRP A 125 -10.45 8.48 -9.80
N LEU A 126 -10.38 8.14 -8.51
CA LEU A 126 -10.77 6.83 -8.00
C LEU A 126 -12.25 6.57 -8.26
N GLU A 127 -13.12 7.55 -8.02
CA GLU A 127 -14.54 7.44 -8.33
C GLU A 127 -14.79 7.20 -9.82
N GLU A 128 -14.08 7.90 -10.71
CA GLU A 128 -14.17 7.71 -12.16
C GLU A 128 -13.74 6.30 -12.57
N VAL A 129 -12.61 5.80 -12.05
CA VAL A 129 -12.13 4.44 -12.32
C VAL A 129 -13.12 3.39 -11.81
N LEU A 130 -13.65 3.52 -10.59
CA LEU A 130 -14.63 2.59 -10.02
C LEU A 130 -15.94 2.60 -10.83
N LYS A 131 -16.43 3.79 -11.22
CA LYS A 131 -17.62 3.93 -12.06
C LYS A 131 -17.44 3.28 -13.42
N ASN A 132 -16.29 3.47 -14.06
CA ASN A 132 -16.00 2.85 -15.35
C ASN A 132 -15.84 1.34 -15.23
N SER A 133 -15.15 0.86 -14.19
CA SER A 133 -15.02 -0.57 -13.89
C SER A 133 -16.40 -1.23 -13.71
N SER A 134 -17.30 -0.57 -12.98
CA SER A 134 -18.68 -1.04 -12.82
C SER A 134 -19.45 -1.12 -14.14
N ARG A 135 -19.26 -0.17 -15.06
CA ARG A 135 -19.90 -0.18 -16.39
C ARG A 135 -19.32 -1.27 -17.29
N SER A 136 -18.02 -1.53 -17.16
CA SER A 136 -17.30 -2.56 -17.91
C SER A 136 -17.41 -3.95 -17.29
N SER A 137 -18.21 -4.12 -16.23
CA SER A 137 -18.35 -5.39 -15.50
C SER A 137 -17.01 -5.94 -14.97
N GLU A 138 -16.11 -5.05 -14.58
CA GLU A 138 -14.82 -5.40 -13.97
C GLU A 138 -14.98 -5.53 -12.45
N LYS A 139 -14.33 -6.54 -11.86
CA LYS A 139 -13.97 -6.53 -10.44
C LYS A 139 -12.68 -5.75 -10.22
N VAL A 140 -12.58 -5.15 -9.04
CA VAL A 140 -11.44 -4.34 -8.65
C VAL A 140 -10.78 -4.86 -7.37
N TYR A 141 -9.46 -4.92 -7.39
CA TYR A 141 -8.65 -4.97 -6.18
C TYR A 141 -8.07 -3.58 -5.93
N ILE A 142 -8.24 -3.07 -4.72
CA ILE A 142 -7.60 -1.81 -4.30
C ILE A 142 -6.35 -2.18 -3.51
N VAL A 143 -5.21 -1.65 -3.91
CA VAL A 143 -3.94 -1.84 -3.20
C VAL A 143 -3.40 -0.49 -2.76
N GLY A 144 -2.91 -0.42 -1.53
CA GLY A 144 -2.30 0.79 -0.97
C GLY A 144 -1.34 0.44 0.13
N HIS A 145 -0.53 1.39 0.59
CA HIS A 145 0.41 1.12 1.67
C HIS A 145 -0.25 1.18 3.05
N VAL A 146 -0.73 2.36 3.42
CA VAL A 146 -1.36 2.62 4.73
C VAL A 146 -2.83 2.21 4.67
N PRO A 147 -3.31 1.30 5.53
CA PRO A 147 -4.71 0.90 5.56
C PRO A 147 -5.60 2.01 6.13
N PRO A 148 -6.88 2.11 5.73
CA PRO A 148 -7.85 2.98 6.40
C PRO A 148 -8.13 2.51 7.84
N GLY A 149 -8.71 3.40 8.65
CA GLY A 149 -9.14 3.09 10.01
C GLY A 149 -8.17 3.58 11.07
N TYR A 150 -7.80 2.72 11.99
CA TYR A 150 -7.05 3.05 13.20
C TYR A 150 -5.87 2.09 13.36
N TYR A 151 -4.81 2.56 14.00
CA TYR A 151 -3.73 1.70 14.45
C TYR A 151 -4.28 0.59 15.37
N ASN A 152 -3.86 -0.65 15.14
CA ASN A 152 -4.33 -1.77 15.94
C ASN A 152 -3.47 -2.03 17.18
N ARG A 153 -2.36 -1.30 17.35
CA ARG A 153 -1.49 -1.37 18.52
C ARG A 153 -1.38 0.02 19.16
N VAL A 154 -1.52 0.08 20.46
CA VAL A 154 -1.41 1.31 21.26
C VAL A 154 -0.77 1.01 22.60
N ILE A 155 -0.16 2.01 23.21
CA ILE A 155 0.28 1.92 24.61
C ILE A 155 -0.96 1.68 25.48
N LYS A 156 -0.85 0.74 26.42
CA LYS A 156 -1.94 0.39 27.34
C LYS A 156 -2.49 1.65 28.03
N GLY A 157 -3.80 1.87 27.90
CA GLY A 157 -4.48 3.04 28.46
C GLY A 157 -4.57 4.26 27.54
N GLN A 158 -3.94 4.22 26.35
CA GLN A 158 -4.08 5.26 25.33
C GLN A 158 -5.13 4.89 24.28
N LYS A 159 -5.72 5.93 23.65
CA LYS A 159 -6.61 5.75 22.51
C LYS A 159 -5.79 5.52 21.23
N SER A 160 -6.33 4.75 20.30
CA SER A 160 -5.74 4.64 18.97
C SER A 160 -5.92 5.92 18.18
N SER A 161 -4.87 6.28 17.45
CA SER A 161 -4.91 7.31 16.42
C SER A 161 -5.52 6.76 15.13
N PRO A 162 -6.26 7.59 14.36
CA PRO A 162 -6.64 7.23 13.00
C PRO A 162 -5.39 7.17 12.11
N THR A 163 -5.42 6.34 11.07
CA THR A 163 -4.33 6.30 10.07
C THR A 163 -4.45 7.43 9.06
N PHE A 164 -5.66 7.83 8.69
CA PHE A 164 -5.90 8.91 7.73
C PHE A 164 -6.39 10.18 8.42
N HIS A 165 -6.22 11.32 7.74
CA HIS A 165 -6.97 12.52 8.10
C HIS A 165 -8.48 12.22 8.10
N PRO A 166 -9.25 12.69 9.09
CA PRO A 166 -10.67 12.33 9.22
C PRO A 166 -11.52 12.58 7.97
N GLN A 167 -11.25 13.67 7.25
CA GLN A 167 -11.96 14.00 6.02
C GLN A 167 -11.68 13.01 4.88
N HIS A 168 -10.42 12.57 4.74
CA HIS A 168 -10.01 11.60 3.73
C HIS A 168 -10.55 10.21 4.06
N ALA A 169 -10.52 9.81 5.35
CA ALA A 169 -11.15 8.58 5.82
C ALA A 169 -12.65 8.52 5.46
N LYS A 170 -13.37 9.63 5.67
CA LYS A 170 -14.79 9.75 5.32
C LYS A 170 -15.03 9.63 3.81
N MET A 171 -14.23 10.31 3.00
CA MET A 171 -14.35 10.27 1.54
C MET A 171 -14.05 8.88 0.99
N PHE A 172 -12.96 8.25 1.44
CA PHE A 172 -12.60 6.90 1.01
C PHE A 172 -13.67 5.87 1.40
N THR A 173 -14.15 5.93 2.64
CA THR A 173 -15.23 5.04 3.13
C THR A 173 -16.50 5.18 2.28
N LYS A 174 -16.87 6.40 1.89
CA LYS A 174 -18.03 6.64 1.01
C LYS A 174 -17.86 5.94 -0.34
N LEU A 175 -16.66 5.98 -0.93
CA LEU A 175 -16.37 5.30 -2.20
C LEU A 175 -16.42 3.77 -2.04
N LEU A 176 -15.80 3.23 -0.98
CA LEU A 176 -15.85 1.79 -0.69
C LEU A 176 -17.29 1.30 -0.56
N LEU A 177 -18.12 2.02 0.20
CA LEU A 177 -19.52 1.68 0.43
C LEU A 177 -20.39 1.82 -0.84
N LYS A 178 -20.12 2.81 -1.68
CA LYS A 178 -20.83 3.06 -2.95
C LYS A 178 -20.52 1.99 -4.01
N TYR A 179 -19.27 1.53 -4.07
CA TYR A 179 -18.79 0.58 -5.09
C TYR A 179 -18.52 -0.82 -4.54
N ALA A 180 -19.02 -1.15 -3.35
CA ALA A 180 -18.78 -2.42 -2.66
C ALA A 180 -19.09 -3.67 -3.52
N SER A 181 -20.04 -3.60 -4.45
CA SER A 181 -20.41 -4.74 -5.32
C SER A 181 -19.33 -5.15 -6.32
N ILE A 182 -18.42 -4.24 -6.68
CA ILE A 182 -17.34 -4.51 -7.63
C ILE A 182 -15.98 -4.67 -6.96
N ILE A 183 -15.82 -4.23 -5.71
CA ILE A 183 -14.58 -4.38 -4.95
C ILE A 183 -14.46 -5.83 -4.49
N ALA A 184 -13.56 -6.58 -5.13
CA ALA A 184 -13.30 -7.99 -4.84
C ALA A 184 -12.28 -8.20 -3.71
N GLY A 185 -11.43 -7.19 -3.45
CA GLY A 185 -10.47 -7.22 -2.36
C GLY A 185 -9.79 -5.87 -2.14
N GLN A 186 -9.33 -5.65 -0.91
CA GLN A 186 -8.47 -4.52 -0.56
C GLN A 186 -7.23 -5.05 0.13
N LEU A 187 -6.04 -4.69 -0.34
CA LEU A 187 -4.77 -5.22 0.16
C LEU A 187 -3.87 -4.07 0.63
N TYR A 188 -3.39 -4.17 1.87
CA TYR A 188 -2.56 -3.15 2.50
C TYR A 188 -1.34 -3.75 3.21
N GLY A 189 -0.40 -2.88 3.59
CA GLY A 189 0.77 -3.20 4.41
C GLY A 189 0.82 -2.33 5.66
N HIS A 190 1.94 -1.61 5.82
CA HIS A 190 2.23 -0.61 6.87
C HIS A 190 2.33 -1.14 8.30
N PHE A 191 1.34 -1.89 8.78
CA PHE A 191 1.30 -2.32 10.19
C PHE A 191 2.25 -3.46 10.54
N HIS A 192 2.89 -4.08 9.53
CA HIS A 192 3.78 -5.23 9.70
C HIS A 192 3.08 -6.39 10.42
N LEU A 193 1.80 -6.59 10.11
CA LEU A 193 0.90 -7.48 10.82
C LEU A 193 0.04 -8.28 9.87
N ASP A 194 -0.17 -9.54 10.24
CA ASP A 194 -1.24 -10.34 9.67
C ASP A 194 -2.56 -9.90 10.31
N MET A 195 -3.38 -9.17 9.56
CA MET A 195 -4.65 -8.65 10.05
C MET A 195 -5.65 -8.54 8.89
N PHE A 196 -6.94 -8.54 9.23
CA PHE A 196 -8.00 -8.11 8.33
C PHE A 196 -8.84 -7.02 9.00
N GLN A 197 -9.51 -6.20 8.19
CA GLN A 197 -10.52 -5.26 8.64
C GLN A 197 -11.83 -5.55 7.92
N VAL A 198 -12.93 -5.15 8.54
CA VAL A 198 -14.28 -5.34 8.00
C VAL A 198 -14.97 -3.98 7.89
N PHE A 199 -15.61 -3.73 6.75
CA PHE A 199 -16.37 -2.52 6.50
C PHE A 199 -17.87 -2.85 6.49
N GLN A 200 -18.65 -2.00 7.14
CA GLN A 200 -20.10 -2.14 7.27
C GLN A 200 -20.79 -0.82 6.96
N TYR A 201 -22.06 -0.90 6.55
CA TYR A 201 -22.94 0.27 6.59
C TYR A 201 -23.25 0.69 8.03
N ASP A 202 -23.79 1.89 8.20
CA ASP A 202 -24.33 2.37 9.48
C ASP A 202 -25.46 1.45 10.01
N THR A 203 -26.07 0.64 9.14
CA THR A 203 -27.03 -0.41 9.49
C THR A 203 -26.40 -1.67 10.12
N GLY A 204 -25.07 -1.75 10.19
CA GLY A 204 -24.33 -2.94 10.64
C GLY A 204 -24.17 -4.05 9.59
N THR A 205 -24.61 -3.80 8.35
CA THR A 205 -24.52 -4.81 7.27
C THR A 205 -23.11 -4.87 6.69
N PHE A 206 -22.51 -6.07 6.67
CA PHE A 206 -21.22 -6.34 6.04
C PHE A 206 -21.18 -5.90 4.57
N LYS A 207 -20.08 -5.26 4.15
CA LYS A 207 -19.86 -4.83 2.76
C LYS A 207 -18.52 -5.15 2.14
N GLY A 208 -17.56 -5.55 2.93
CA GLY A 208 -16.28 -5.99 2.41
C GLY A 208 -15.25 -6.08 3.50
N SER A 209 -14.08 -6.57 3.12
CA SER A 209 -12.93 -6.64 3.98
C SER A 209 -11.72 -6.00 3.32
N SER A 210 -10.73 -5.69 4.14
CA SER A 210 -9.36 -5.47 3.72
C SER A 210 -8.47 -6.49 4.41
N ILE A 211 -7.37 -6.81 3.74
CA ILE A 211 -6.37 -7.74 4.22
C ILE A 211 -5.05 -6.99 4.30
N LEU A 212 -4.42 -7.07 5.46
CA LEU A 212 -3.13 -6.47 5.74
C LEU A 212 -2.11 -7.60 5.81
N ALA A 213 -1.07 -7.49 4.99
CA ALA A 213 0.04 -8.43 5.02
C ALA A 213 1.05 -8.03 6.10
N SER A 214 1.67 -9.05 6.71
CA SER A 214 2.87 -8.82 7.54
C SER A 214 4.07 -8.41 6.67
N SER A 215 5.20 -8.12 7.31
CA SER A 215 6.39 -7.59 6.66
C SER A 215 7.47 -8.66 6.44
N ILE A 216 8.36 -8.41 5.49
CA ILE A 216 9.63 -9.13 5.37
C ILE A 216 10.57 -8.69 6.50
N THR A 217 10.60 -7.40 6.84
CA THR A 217 11.42 -6.92 7.95
C THR A 217 10.88 -7.46 9.29
N PRO A 218 11.74 -8.04 10.15
CA PRO A 218 11.38 -8.44 11.52
C PRO A 218 11.51 -7.27 12.52
N TRP A 219 11.68 -6.05 12.01
CA TRP A 219 12.00 -4.88 12.81
C TRP A 219 10.94 -4.63 13.89
N HIS A 220 11.45 -4.28 15.07
CA HIS A 220 10.70 -3.75 16.19
C HIS A 220 11.61 -2.76 16.92
N GLU A 221 11.01 -1.75 17.53
CA GLU A 221 11.70 -0.81 18.38
C GLU A 221 12.18 -1.50 19.67
N ASN A 222 13.27 -1.03 20.29
CA ASN A 222 13.76 -1.56 21.56
C ASN A 222 13.69 -0.47 22.64
N LYS A 223 12.47 0.02 22.90
CA LYS A 223 12.17 1.06 23.91
C LYS A 223 11.11 0.57 24.91
N ASP A 224 11.14 1.12 26.13
CA ASP A 224 10.10 0.89 27.13
C ASP A 224 8.75 1.45 26.62
N ASN A 225 7.64 0.70 26.78
CA ASN A 225 6.32 0.96 26.19
C ASN A 225 6.23 0.83 24.66
N ASN A 226 6.92 -0.16 24.09
CA ASN A 226 6.89 -0.40 22.66
C ASN A 226 5.49 -0.75 22.11
N ILE A 227 5.11 -0.07 21.03
CA ILE A 227 3.89 -0.33 20.25
C ILE A 227 4.16 -1.37 19.14
N SER A 228 5.41 -1.47 18.66
CA SER A 228 5.82 -2.50 17.72
C SER A 228 6.06 -3.83 18.44
N ILE A 229 5.70 -4.94 17.81
CA ILE A 229 6.11 -6.29 18.26
C ILE A 229 6.87 -6.95 17.10
N PRO A 230 7.93 -7.73 17.41
CA PRO A 230 8.67 -8.45 16.38
C PRO A 230 7.75 -9.44 15.67
N VAL A 231 7.94 -9.54 14.35
CA VAL A 231 7.27 -10.53 13.50
C VAL A 231 8.32 -11.33 12.75
N ASN A 232 7.98 -12.56 12.38
CA ASN A 232 8.83 -13.32 11.47
C ASN A 232 8.70 -12.74 10.04
N PRO A 233 9.80 -12.70 9.26
CA PRO A 233 9.75 -12.34 7.85
C PRO A 233 8.70 -13.17 7.11
N SER A 234 7.80 -12.51 6.39
CA SER A 234 6.58 -13.13 5.90
C SER A 234 6.23 -12.69 4.48
N VAL A 235 5.67 -13.61 3.70
CA VAL A 235 5.11 -13.36 2.36
C VAL A 235 3.77 -14.07 2.23
N ARG A 236 2.87 -13.57 1.38
CA ARG A 236 1.51 -14.08 1.24
C ARG A 236 1.15 -14.37 -0.21
N LEU A 237 0.48 -15.49 -0.45
CA LEU A 237 -0.12 -15.84 -1.73
C LEU A 237 -1.63 -15.71 -1.63
N MET A 238 -2.24 -14.86 -2.47
CA MET A 238 -3.69 -14.65 -2.49
C MET A 238 -4.35 -15.56 -3.53
N HIS A 239 -5.43 -16.24 -3.13
CA HIS A 239 -6.24 -17.08 -4.00
C HIS A 239 -7.51 -16.35 -4.39
N TYR A 240 -7.80 -16.28 -5.69
CA TYR A 240 -9.01 -15.65 -6.21
C TYR A 240 -9.65 -16.50 -7.29
N SER A 241 -10.97 -16.34 -7.44
CA SER A 241 -11.77 -17.07 -8.41
C SER A 241 -11.42 -16.66 -9.83
N ASN A 242 -11.10 -17.63 -10.69
CA ASN A 242 -10.84 -17.35 -12.11
C ASN A 242 -12.08 -16.89 -12.88
N ASN A 243 -13.29 -17.16 -12.35
CA ASN A 243 -14.56 -16.87 -13.02
C ASN A 243 -15.02 -15.44 -12.78
N ASP A 244 -15.02 -15.00 -11.52
CA ASP A 244 -15.58 -13.71 -11.10
C ASP A 244 -14.57 -12.84 -10.35
N SER A 245 -13.30 -13.25 -10.27
CA SER A 245 -12.19 -12.54 -9.63
C SER A 245 -12.38 -12.23 -8.15
N MET A 246 -13.39 -12.81 -7.48
CA MET A 246 -13.59 -12.67 -6.05
C MET A 246 -12.45 -13.31 -5.27
N LEU A 247 -12.02 -12.65 -4.20
CA LEU A 247 -11.04 -13.24 -3.28
C LEU A 247 -11.64 -14.45 -2.58
N LEU A 248 -10.89 -15.55 -2.54
CA LEU A 248 -11.32 -16.83 -1.97
C LEU A 248 -10.58 -17.14 -0.66
N ASP A 249 -9.25 -17.07 -0.68
CA ASP A 249 -8.40 -17.47 0.44
C ASP A 249 -7.00 -16.86 0.34
N TYR A 250 -6.11 -17.15 1.29
CA TYR A 250 -4.69 -16.87 1.18
C TYR A 250 -3.82 -17.87 1.95
N ASP A 251 -2.63 -18.13 1.43
CA ASP A 251 -1.58 -18.85 2.16
C ASP A 251 -0.58 -17.85 2.76
N GLN A 252 -0.37 -17.94 4.07
CA GLN A 252 0.64 -17.16 4.78
C GLN A 252 1.92 -17.97 4.98
N TYR A 253 2.99 -17.56 4.32
CA TYR A 253 4.33 -18.12 4.51
C TYR A 253 5.13 -17.23 5.44
N TYR A 254 5.97 -17.85 6.28
CA TYR A 254 6.88 -17.13 7.15
C TYR A 254 8.20 -17.88 7.30
N LEU A 255 9.27 -17.13 7.50
CA LEU A 255 10.58 -17.64 7.88
C LEU A 255 10.68 -17.58 9.41
N ASN A 256 10.81 -18.73 10.07
CA ASN A 256 11.18 -18.73 11.49
C ASN A 256 12.62 -18.20 11.62
N LEU A 257 12.75 -16.92 11.95
CA LEU A 257 14.03 -16.20 11.92
C LEU A 257 15.01 -16.77 12.95
N THR A 258 14.52 -17.11 14.15
CA THR A 258 15.34 -17.74 15.19
C THR A 258 15.91 -19.08 14.71
N LYS A 259 15.06 -19.92 14.11
CA LYS A 259 15.50 -21.21 13.56
C LYS A 259 16.47 -21.01 12.41
N ALA A 260 16.18 -20.11 11.47
CA ALA A 260 17.05 -19.82 10.33
C ALA A 260 18.46 -19.40 10.78
N ASN A 261 18.56 -18.51 11.77
CA ASN A 261 19.84 -18.06 12.33
C ASN A 261 20.59 -19.14 13.14
N SER A 262 19.90 -20.19 13.58
CA SER A 262 20.52 -21.31 14.31
C SER A 262 21.11 -22.40 13.40
N ILE A 263 20.77 -22.38 12.11
CA ILE A 263 21.34 -23.30 11.12
C ILE A 263 22.80 -22.87 10.89
N LYS A 264 23.74 -23.64 11.43
CA LYS A 264 25.14 -23.51 11.06
C LYS A 264 25.27 -24.02 9.63
N GLU A 265 25.63 -23.16 8.68
CA GLU A 265 26.05 -23.61 7.36
C GLU A 265 27.23 -24.58 7.54
N THR A 266 27.04 -25.86 7.22
CA THR A 266 28.14 -26.65 6.68
C THR A 266 28.40 -26.08 5.30
N LEU A 267 29.27 -25.06 5.23
CA LEU A 267 29.91 -24.67 3.99
C LEU A 267 30.66 -25.90 3.48
N GLN A 268 30.18 -26.47 2.38
CA GLN A 268 30.87 -27.47 1.57
C GLN A 268 31.32 -26.83 0.27
#